data_AF-M7WU48-F1
#
_entry.id   AF-M7WU48-F1
#
_cell.length_a   1.000
_cell.length_b   1.000
_cell.length_c   1.000
_cell.angle_alpha   90.00
_cell.angle_beta   90.00
_cell.angle_gamma   90.00
#
_symmetry.space_group_name_H-M   'P 1'
#
loop_
_entity.id
_entity.type
_entity.pdbx_description
1 polymer ?
#
loop_
_entity_poly.entity_id
_entity_poly.type
_entity_poly.pdbx_seq_one_letter_code
_entity_poly.pdbx_strand_id
1 'polypeptide(L)' 'MSQQQLIRLLQEKERLMKNFERSKNLMKVSEACSELVNFTKNKIDPFSPEFKDTNPWDKSSNAGCCSLM' A
#
# COMPACT_ATOMS: atom_id res chain seq x y z
N MET A 1 25.38 37.75 -11.30
CA MET A 1 24.70 36.43 -11.40
C MET A 1 25.48 35.58 -12.39
N SER A 2 26.06 34.46 -11.96
CA SER A 2 26.80 33.59 -12.88
C SER A 2 25.83 32.81 -13.79
N GLN A 3 26.25 32.49 -15.01
CA GLN A 3 25.43 31.74 -15.97
C GLN A 3 24.99 30.36 -15.41
N GLN A 4 25.85 29.73 -14.59
CA GLN A 4 25.53 28.48 -13.90
C GLN A 4 24.45 28.65 -12.83
N GLN A 5 24.44 29.76 -12.09
CA GLN A 5 23.38 30.07 -11.12
C GLN A 5 22.04 30.26 -11.82
N LEU A 6 22.03 30.92 -12.99
CA LEU A 6 20.82 31.11 -13.78
C LEU A 6 20.24 29.78 -14.27
N ILE A 7 21.06 28.87 -14.79
CA ILE A 7 20.62 27.55 -15.26
C ILE A 7 19.97 26.75 -14.12
N ARG A 8 20.59 26.74 -12.94
CA ARG A 8 20.03 26.06 -11.75
C ARG A 8 18.66 26.61 -11.35
N LEU A 9 18.50 27.93 -11.36
CA LEU A 9 17.23 28.57 -11.02
C LEU A 9 16.13 28.25 -12.04
N LEU A 10 16.47 28.16 -13.33
CA LEU A 10 15.50 27.77 -14.35
C LEU A 10 15.05 26.31 -14.19
N GLN A 11 15.96 25.40 -13.86
CA GLN A 11 15.65 23.99 -13.58
C GLN A 11 14.75 23.83 -12.34
N GLU A 12 15.07 24.54 -11.24
CA GLU A 12 14.24 24.50 -10.03
C GLU A 12 12.86 25.13 -10.26
N LYS A 13 12.77 26.22 -11.02
CA LYS A 13 11.48 26.77 -11.45
C LYS A 13 10.65 25.72 -12.17
N GLU A 14 11.22 25.03 -13.15
CA GLU A 14 10.50 24.02 -13.93
C GLU A 14 10.04 22.85 -13.04
N ARG A 15 10.90 22.39 -12.14
CA ARG A 15 10.58 21.34 -11.15
C ARG A 15 9.42 21.77 -10.24
N LEU A 16 9.48 22.98 -9.68
CA LEU A 16 8.44 23.51 -8.80
C LEU A 16 7.11 23.66 -9.56
N MET A 17 7.14 24.15 -10.79
CA MET A 17 5.94 24.23 -11.65
C MET A 17 5.32 22.85 -11.89
N LYS A 18 6.12 21.83 -12.19
CA LYS A 18 5.62 20.44 -12.35
C LYS A 18 4.99 19.92 -11.06
N ASN A 19 5.61 20.16 -9.91
CA ASN A 19 5.07 19.74 -8.62
C ASN A 19 3.76 20.47 -8.28
N PHE A 20 3.67 21.76 -8.60
CA PHE A 20 2.48 22.56 -8.39
C PHE A 20 1.31 22.04 -9.23
N GLU A 21 1.52 21.77 -10.53
CA GLU A 21 0.48 21.17 -11.37
C GLU A 21 0.05 19.79 -10.85
N ARG A 22 1.00 18.96 -10.37
CA ARG A 22 0.66 17.69 -9.71
C ARG A 22 -0.18 17.88 -8.45
N SER A 23 0.07 18.93 -7.68
CA SER A 23 -0.63 19.19 -6.42
C SER A 23 -2.11 19.55 -6.59
N LYS A 24 -2.51 20.06 -7.76
CA LYS A 24 -3.91 20.43 -8.04
C LYS A 24 -4.86 19.24 -8.05
N ASN A 25 -4.34 18.04 -8.31
CA ASN A 25 -5.12 16.80 -8.41
C ASN A 25 -4.90 15.87 -7.21
N LEU A 26 -4.39 16.39 -6.09
CA LEU A 26 -4.24 15.59 -4.88
C LEU A 26 -5.61 15.39 -4.20
N MET A 27 -5.93 14.14 -3.91
CA MET A 27 -7.10 13.79 -3.12
C MET A 27 -6.93 14.24 -1.67
N LYS A 28 -8.05 14.42 -0.94
CA LYS A 28 -7.96 14.72 0.49
C LYS A 28 -7.39 13.52 1.23
N VAL A 29 -6.55 13.79 2.23
CA VAL A 29 -5.97 12.74 3.08
C VAL A 29 -7.06 11.89 3.72
N SER A 30 -8.17 12.50 4.15
CA SER A 30 -9.32 11.78 4.70
C SER A 30 -9.94 10.78 3.71
N GLU A 31 -10.03 11.14 2.43
CA GLU A 31 -10.56 10.28 1.37
C GLU A 31 -9.58 9.13 1.11
N ALA A 32 -8.28 9.41 1.01
CA ALA A 32 -7.23 8.40 0.86
C ALA A 32 -7.20 7.39 2.01
N CYS A 33 -7.32 7.86 3.26
CA CYS A 33 -7.39 6.99 4.44
C CYS A 33 -8.65 6.14 4.43
N SER A 34 -9.78 6.70 3.98
CA SER A 34 -11.05 5.95 3.89
C SER A 34 -10.95 4.83 2.85
N GLU A 35 -10.37 5.11 1.69
CA GLU A 35 -10.10 4.08 0.67
C GLU A 35 -9.16 2.99 1.17
N LEU A 36 -8.10 3.36 1.89
CA LEU A 36 -7.16 2.39 2.47
C LEU A 36 -7.86 1.48 3.49
N VAL A 37 -8.65 2.05 4.40
CA VAL A 37 -9.44 1.27 5.37
C VAL A 37 -10.39 0.32 4.64
N ASN A 38 -11.11 0.80 3.63
CA ASN A 38 -12.03 -0.04 2.84
C ASN A 38 -11.29 -1.18 2.14
N PHE A 39 -10.11 -0.91 1.58
CA PHE A 39 -9.28 -1.93 0.97
C PHE A 39 -8.89 -3.02 1.98
N THR A 40 -8.40 -2.64 3.17
CA THR A 40 -7.99 -3.61 4.20
C THR A 40 -9.14 -4.45 4.74
N LYS A 41 -10.36 -3.90 4.83
CA LYS A 41 -11.55 -4.63 5.30
C LYS A 41 -12.08 -5.65 4.28
N ASN A 42 -11.98 -5.33 3.00
CA ASN A 42 -12.56 -6.15 1.93
C ASN A 42 -11.60 -7.23 1.42
N LYS A 43 -10.33 -7.18 1.81
CA LYS A 43 -9.33 -8.18 1.44
C LYS A 43 -9.23 -9.23 2.53
N ILE A 44 -9.40 -10.48 2.13
CA ILE A 44 -9.16 -11.63 3.01
C ILE A 44 -7.64 -11.82 3.11
N ASP A 45 -7.09 -11.64 4.30
CA ASP A 45 -5.68 -11.85 4.59
C ASP A 45 -5.51 -13.21 5.33
N PRO A 46 -4.84 -14.21 4.72
CA PRO A 46 -4.57 -15.50 5.35
C PRO A 46 -3.72 -15.42 6.64
N PHE A 47 -3.03 -14.31 6.86
CA PHE A 47 -2.26 -14.05 8.09
C PHE A 47 -3.05 -13.25 9.13
N SER A 48 -4.26 -12.79 8.80
CA SER A 48 -5.11 -12.14 9.78
C SER A 48 -5.55 -13.13 10.86
N PRO A 49 -5.56 -12.74 12.14
CA PRO A 49 -6.11 -13.58 13.23
C PRO A 49 -7.58 -13.97 13.02
N GLU A 50 -8.32 -13.20 12.22
CA GLU A 50 -9.73 -13.45 11.92
C GLU A 50 -9.93 -14.39 10.72
N PHE A 51 -8.86 -14.82 10.05
CA PHE A 51 -8.93 -15.76 8.94
C PHE A 51 -9.35 -17.14 9.44
N LYS A 52 -10.49 -17.63 8.96
CA LYS A 52 -11.12 -18.87 9.45
C LYS A 52 -10.81 -20.10 8.60
N ASP A 53 -10.12 -19.93 7.49
CA ASP A 53 -9.77 -21.03 6.60
C ASP A 53 -8.55 -21.79 7.14
N THR A 54 -8.46 -23.06 6.75
CA THR A 54 -7.43 -23.96 7.25
C THR A 54 -6.10 -23.66 6.57
N ASN A 55 -5.02 -23.66 7.34
CA ASN A 55 -3.66 -23.56 6.80
C ASN A 55 -3.33 -24.83 5.98
N PRO A 56 -3.14 -24.76 4.65
CA PRO A 56 -2.88 -25.93 3.82
C PRO A 56 -1.50 -26.56 4.07
N TRP A 57 -0.61 -25.86 4.77
CA TRP A 57 0.70 -26.35 5.20
C TRP A 57 0.71 -26.88 6.63
N ASP A 58 -0.44 -26.87 7.32
CA ASP A 58 -0.57 -27.51 8.61
C ASP A 58 -0.61 -29.03 8.44
N LYS A 59 0.55 -29.65 8.63
CA LYS A 59 0.77 -31.09 8.51
C LYS A 59 0.01 -31.91 9.56
N SER A 60 -0.66 -31.27 10.52
CA SER A 60 -1.38 -31.95 11.60
C SER A 60 -2.80 -32.40 11.22
N SER A 61 -3.43 -31.83 10.19
CA SER A 61 -4.87 -32.11 9.92
C SER A 61 -5.17 -33.26 8.95
N ASN A 62 -4.17 -33.78 8.23
CA ASN A 62 -4.36 -34.91 7.30
C ASN A 62 -3.76 -36.25 7.79
N ALA A 63 -3.29 -36.31 9.04
CA ALA A 63 -2.98 -37.59 9.67
C ALA A 63 -4.29 -38.25 10.09
N GLY A 64 -4.84 -39.08 9.19
CA GLY A 64 -5.97 -39.96 9.46
C GLY A 64 -5.81 -40.63 10.82
N CYS A 65 -6.69 -40.28 11.75
CA CYS A 65 -6.82 -40.88 13.06
C CYS A 65 -7.24 -42.35 12.87
N CYS A 66 -6.26 -43.25 12.73
CA CYS A 66 -6.47 -44.65 13.09
C CYS A 66 -6.47 -44.70 14.62
N SER A 67 -7.66 -44.62 15.20
CA SER A 67 -7.87 -44.96 16.60
C SER A 67 -7.52 -46.44 16.77
N LEU A 68 -6.39 -46.73 17.44
CA LEU A 68 -6.08 -48.07 17.92
C LEU A 68 -7.05 -48.39 19.07
N MET A 69 -8.20 -48.95 18.70
CA MET A 69 -8.97 -49.85 19.56
C MET A 69 -8.32 -51.22 19.53
#